data_AF-A0A816T0D7-F1
#
_entry.id   AF-A0A816T0D7-F1
#
_cell.length_a   1.000
_cell.length_b   1.000
_cell.length_c   1.000
_cell.angle_alpha   90.00
_cell.angle_beta   90.00
_cell.angle_gamma   90.00
#
_symmetry.space_group_name_H-M   'P 1'
#
loop_
_entity.id
_entity.type
_entity.pdbx_description
1 polymer ?
#
loop_
_entity_poly.entity_id
_entity_poly.type
_entity_poly.pdbx_seq_one_letter_code
_entity_poly.pdbx_strand_id
1 'polypeptide(L)'
;MYYVQPWMLAVIIPLAGIREGQQLLYELHLFNKNSFADAVYYVGMFGSSALLAFSLEFSEYLLVSNTSSLTLSVSGIFKEVVMLYLAVEYNDNQLNSINIIGLVICLTGIVFHCILKFYALQKEKSTNGDTATTERLLLRRLESADEWSLDADPNIRRTSLND
;
A
#
# COMPACT_ATOMS: atom_id res chain seq x y z
N MET A 1 -13.52 -6.26 2.93
CA MET A 1 -13.06 -5.93 1.56
C MET A 1 -14.10 -6.34 0.52
N TYR A 2 -14.55 -7.60 0.44
CA TYR A 2 -15.61 -8.04 -0.50
C TYR A 2 -16.93 -7.22 -0.48
N TYR A 3 -17.28 -6.60 0.65
CA TYR A 3 -18.47 -5.74 0.75
C TYR A 3 -18.25 -4.29 0.31
N VAL A 4 -17.00 -3.84 0.15
CA VAL A 4 -16.65 -2.43 -0.07
C VAL A 4 -16.62 -2.08 -1.56
N GLN A 5 -16.15 -2.99 -2.41
CA GLN A 5 -16.19 -2.84 -3.89
C GLN A 5 -17.60 -2.73 -4.49
N PRO A 6 -18.60 -3.58 -4.12
CA PRO A 6 -19.95 -3.40 -4.64
C PRO A 6 -20.59 -2.09 -4.17
N TRP A 7 -20.17 -1.54 -3.01
CA TRP A 7 -20.63 -0.24 -2.54
C TRP A 7 -20.03 0.93 -3.36
N MET A 8 -18.74 0.88 -3.69
CA MET A 8 -18.14 1.85 -4.63
C MET A 8 -18.82 1.78 -6.01
N LEU A 9 -19.05 0.58 -6.52
CA LEU A 9 -19.72 0.39 -7.80
C LEU A 9 -21.14 0.96 -7.77
N ALA A 10 -21.91 0.67 -6.72
CA ALA A 10 -23.27 1.16 -6.54
C ALA A 10 -23.36 2.70 -6.52
N VAL A 11 -22.31 3.40 -6.06
CA VAL A 11 -22.25 4.87 -6.07
C VAL A 11 -21.78 5.41 -7.42
N ILE A 12 -20.84 4.74 -8.09
CA ILE A 12 -20.27 5.20 -9.37
C ILE A 12 -21.22 4.93 -10.55
N ILE A 13 -21.94 3.80 -10.58
CA ILE A 13 -22.88 3.44 -11.67
C ILE A 13 -23.91 4.54 -11.96
N PRO A 14 -24.67 5.08 -10.98
CA PRO A 14 -25.64 6.13 -11.26
C PRO A 14 -24.98 7.43 -11.74
N LEU A 15 -23.79 7.76 -11.22
CA LEU A 15 -23.06 8.96 -11.64
C LEU A 15 -22.53 8.83 -13.09
N ALA A 16 -21.98 7.67 -13.42
CA ALA A 16 -21.53 7.32 -14.76
C ALA A 16 -22.70 7.27 -15.75
N GLY A 17 -23.85 6.73 -15.35
CA GLY A 17 -25.06 6.73 -16.17
C GLY A 17 -25.56 8.13 -16.53
N ILE A 18 -25.49 9.09 -15.60
CA ILE A 18 -25.92 10.48 -15.85
C ILE A 18 -24.91 11.24 -16.72
N ARG A 19 -23.61 11.01 -16.51
CA ARG A 19 -22.53 11.75 -17.16
C ARG A 19 -22.14 11.18 -18.53
N GLU A 20 -21.89 9.89 -18.57
CA GLU A 20 -21.33 9.19 -19.72
C GLU A 20 -22.38 8.37 -20.47
N GLY A 21 -23.56 8.14 -19.86
CA GLY A 21 -24.63 7.37 -20.48
C GLY A 21 -25.16 7.96 -21.79
N GLN A 22 -25.17 9.29 -21.95
CA GLN A 22 -25.53 9.93 -23.22
C GLN A 22 -24.48 9.68 -24.31
N GLN A 23 -23.20 9.67 -23.95
CA GLN A 23 -22.09 9.42 -24.87
C GLN A 23 -22.06 7.95 -25.33
N LEU A 24 -22.30 7.02 -24.39
CA LEU A 24 -22.42 5.58 -24.65
C LEU A 24 -23.55 5.23 -25.62
N LEU A 25 -24.71 5.91 -25.51
CA LEU A 25 -25.84 5.68 -26.42
C LEU A 25 -25.54 6.08 -27.86
N TYR A 26 -24.74 7.13 -28.08
CA TYR A 26 -24.30 7.54 -29.41
C TYR A 26 -23.31 6.55 -30.03
N GLU A 27 -22.35 6.05 -29.24
CA GLU A 27 -21.38 5.05 -29.70
C GLU A 27 -22.01 3.68 -29.97
N LEU A 28 -22.97 3.23 -29.17
CA LEU A 28 -23.74 2.01 -29.41
C LEU A 28 -24.51 2.05 -30.75
N HIS A 29 -25.01 3.22 -31.15
CA HIS A 29 -25.69 3.39 -32.43
C HIS A 29 -24.72 3.37 -33.62
N LEU A 30 -23.47 3.79 -33.42
CA LEU A 30 -22.38 3.71 -34.40
C LEU A 30 -21.80 2.28 -34.50
N PHE A 31 -21.72 1.56 -33.38
CA PHE A 31 -21.24 0.18 -33.31
C PHE A 31 -22.10 -0.78 -34.14
N ASN A 32 -23.41 -0.55 -34.20
CA ASN A 32 -24.34 -1.33 -35.02
C ASN A 32 -24.08 -1.21 -36.55
N LYS A 33 -23.26 -0.25 -36.99
CA LYS A 33 -22.85 -0.06 -38.39
C LYS A 33 -21.43 -0.52 -38.70
N ASN A 34 -20.59 -0.78 -37.69
CA ASN A 34 -19.19 -1.13 -37.89
C ASN A 34 -18.98 -2.64 -38.04
N SER A 35 -17.86 -2.99 -38.67
CA SER A 35 -17.48 -4.37 -39.00
C SER A 35 -17.07 -5.16 -37.75
N PHE A 36 -17.25 -6.49 -37.75
CA PHE A 36 -16.94 -7.38 -36.62
C PHE A 36 -15.49 -7.23 -36.09
N ALA A 37 -14.55 -6.82 -36.93
CA ALA A 37 -13.16 -6.59 -36.56
C ALA A 37 -12.98 -5.44 -35.55
N ASP A 38 -13.70 -4.32 -35.71
CA ASP A 38 -13.61 -3.18 -34.80
C ASP A 38 -14.18 -3.54 -33.42
N ALA A 39 -15.26 -4.34 -33.42
CA ALA A 39 -15.87 -4.84 -32.19
C ALA A 39 -14.88 -5.68 -31.35
N VAL A 40 -14.15 -6.59 -32.01
CA VAL A 40 -13.12 -7.41 -31.34
C VAL A 40 -11.98 -6.53 -30.82
N TYR A 41 -11.56 -5.51 -31.58
CA TYR A 41 -10.51 -4.59 -31.15
C TYR A 41 -10.88 -3.81 -29.88
N TYR A 42 -12.05 -3.17 -29.85
CA TYR A 42 -12.49 -2.42 -28.68
C TYR A 42 -12.72 -3.32 -27.45
N VAL A 43 -13.32 -4.50 -27.64
CA VAL A 43 -13.49 -5.48 -26.56
C VAL A 43 -12.13 -5.95 -26.03
N GLY A 44 -11.14 -6.16 -26.90
CA GLY A 44 -9.78 -6.50 -26.52
C GLY A 44 -9.10 -5.40 -25.69
N MET A 45 -9.20 -4.14 -26.15
CA MET A 45 -8.63 -2.98 -25.45
C MET A 45 -9.30 -2.78 -24.08
N PHE A 46 -10.63 -2.70 -24.01
CA PHE A 46 -11.35 -2.60 -22.74
C PHE A 46 -11.10 -3.80 -21.81
N GLY A 47 -11.01 -5.00 -22.38
CA GLY A 47 -10.69 -6.22 -21.63
C GLY A 47 -9.30 -6.15 -20.99
N SER A 48 -8.29 -5.67 -21.72
CA SER A 48 -6.94 -5.48 -21.17
C SER A 48 -6.91 -4.44 -20.04
N SER A 49 -7.60 -3.31 -20.19
CA SER A 49 -7.72 -2.28 -19.14
C SER A 49 -8.45 -2.81 -17.90
N ALA A 50 -9.52 -3.60 -18.08
CA ALA A 50 -10.24 -4.24 -16.99
C ALA A 50 -9.38 -5.28 -16.26
N LEU A 51 -8.58 -6.07 -17.00
CA LEU A 51 -7.66 -7.04 -16.41
C LEU A 51 -6.53 -6.36 -15.63
N LEU A 52 -5.99 -5.24 -16.13
CA LEU A 52 -4.98 -4.44 -15.43
C LEU A 52 -5.55 -3.83 -14.15
N ALA A 53 -6.73 -3.21 -14.22
CA ALA A 53 -7.42 -2.67 -13.05
C ALA A 53 -7.69 -3.77 -12.00
N PHE A 54 -8.21 -4.92 -12.43
CA PHE A 54 -8.44 -6.08 -11.57
C PHE A 54 -7.15 -6.59 -10.93
N SER A 55 -6.05 -6.66 -11.68
CA SER A 55 -4.76 -7.13 -11.17
C SER A 55 -4.17 -6.18 -10.13
N LEU A 56 -4.29 -4.88 -10.33
CA LEU A 56 -3.87 -3.86 -9.35
C LEU A 56 -4.66 -3.98 -8.05
N GLU A 57 -5.96 -4.18 -8.16
CA GLU A 57 -6.85 -4.31 -7.01
C GLU A 57 -6.69 -5.67 -6.29
N PHE A 58 -6.42 -6.73 -7.04
CA PHE A 58 -6.07 -8.04 -6.49
C PHE A 58 -4.71 -8.02 -5.78
N SER A 59 -3.71 -7.31 -6.33
CA SER A 59 -2.40 -7.14 -5.71
C SER A 59 -2.51 -6.42 -4.36
N GLU A 60 -3.36 -5.40 -4.28
CA GLU A 60 -3.63 -4.69 -3.02
C GLU A 60 -4.34 -5.59 -2.00
N TYR A 61 -5.33 -6.36 -2.46
CA TYR A 61 -6.05 -7.31 -1.61
C TYR A 61 -5.15 -8.41 -1.03
N LEU A 62 -4.32 -9.05 -1.87
CA LEU A 62 -3.37 -10.08 -1.44
C LEU A 62 -2.39 -9.55 -0.40
N LEU A 63 -1.92 -8.33 -0.59
CA LEU A 63 -0.89 -7.72 0.25
C LEU A 63 -1.46 -7.25 1.59
N VAL A 64 -2.69 -6.73 1.62
CA VAL A 64 -3.47 -6.48 2.84
C VAL A 64 -3.70 -7.78 3.61
N SER A 65 -3.98 -8.88 2.91
CA SER A 65 -4.27 -10.17 3.54
C SER A 65 -3.03 -10.84 4.16
N ASN A 66 -1.83 -10.54 3.69
CA ASN A 66 -0.62 -11.28 4.07
C ASN A 66 0.39 -10.46 4.89
N THR A 67 0.23 -9.14 5.05
CA THR A 67 1.33 -8.31 5.57
C THR A 67 0.93 -7.12 6.45
N SER A 68 1.86 -6.71 7.32
CA SER A 68 1.76 -5.57 8.24
C SER A 68 1.70 -4.20 7.52
N SER A 69 1.29 -3.15 8.24
CA SER A 69 1.14 -1.75 7.77
C SER A 69 2.33 -1.20 6.93
N LEU A 70 3.54 -1.71 7.17
CA LEU A 70 4.76 -1.29 6.50
C LEU A 70 4.77 -1.72 5.01
N THR A 71 4.40 -2.96 4.72
CA THR A 71 4.30 -3.48 3.34
C THR A 71 3.13 -2.85 2.60
N LEU A 72 2.01 -2.64 3.30
CA LEU A 72 0.81 -1.98 2.78
C LEU A 72 1.15 -0.59 2.21
N SER A 73 2.05 0.13 2.90
CA SER A 73 2.55 1.42 2.42
C SER A 73 3.47 1.32 1.20
N VAL A 74 4.32 0.29 1.12
CA VAL A 74 5.20 0.09 -0.04
C VAL A 74 4.38 -0.29 -1.27
N SER A 75 3.37 -1.15 -1.10
CA SER A 75 2.43 -1.52 -2.17
C SER A 75 1.65 -0.33 -2.70
N GLY A 76 1.20 0.57 -1.82
CA GLY A 76 0.50 1.79 -2.22
C GLY A 76 1.38 2.68 -3.11
N ILE A 77 2.65 2.88 -2.73
CA ILE A 77 3.61 3.65 -3.54
C ILE A 77 3.84 2.98 -4.90
N PHE A 78 4.02 1.66 -4.93
CA PHE A 78 4.20 0.91 -6.18
C PHE A 78 2.97 1.04 -7.10
N LYS A 79 1.75 0.96 -6.54
CA LYS A 79 0.49 1.16 -7.28
C LYS A 79 0.44 2.54 -7.93
N GLU A 80 0.75 3.60 -7.18
CA GLU A 80 0.77 4.96 -7.71
C GLU A 80 1.80 5.12 -8.85
N VAL A 81 2.98 4.50 -8.72
CA VAL A 81 4.01 4.52 -9.78
C VAL A 81 3.57 3.77 -11.03
N VAL A 82 2.94 2.59 -10.90
CA VAL A 82 2.42 1.81 -12.04
C VAL A 82 1.30 2.57 -12.75
N MET A 83 0.36 3.16 -11.99
CA MET A 83 -0.72 3.98 -12.53
C MET A 83 -0.17 5.20 -13.28
N LEU A 84 0.84 5.87 -12.72
CA LEU A 84 1.50 6.99 -13.37
C LEU A 84 2.20 6.57 -14.67
N TYR A 85 2.92 5.44 -14.66
CA TYR A 85 3.59 4.91 -15.84
C TYR A 85 2.60 4.60 -16.96
N LEU A 86 1.49 3.91 -16.65
CA LEU A 86 0.42 3.64 -17.62
C LEU A 86 -0.21 4.92 -18.16
N ALA A 87 -0.39 5.95 -17.33
CA ALA A 87 -0.93 7.24 -17.75
C ALA A 87 0.00 8.02 -18.71
N VAL A 88 1.31 7.83 -18.57
CA VAL A 88 2.31 8.39 -19.49
C VAL A 88 2.36 7.60 -20.80
N GLU A 89 2.39 6.28 -20.72
CA GLU A 89 2.46 5.40 -21.90
C GLU A 89 1.20 5.54 -22.77
N TYR A 90 0.02 5.65 -22.16
CA TYR A 90 -1.24 5.82 -22.91
C TYR A 90 -1.42 7.23 -23.50
N ASN A 91 -0.61 8.21 -23.07
CA ASN A 91 -0.60 9.54 -23.68
C ASN A 91 0.35 9.56 -24.90
N ASP A 92 -0.05 8.88 -25.97
CA ASP A 92 0.65 8.85 -27.26
C ASP A 92 0.72 10.22 -27.98
N ASN A 93 -0.05 11.22 -27.53
CA ASN A 93 -0.21 12.49 -28.24
C ASN A 93 0.21 13.69 -27.39
N GLN A 94 1.03 14.57 -27.99
CA GLN A 94 1.54 15.88 -27.53
C GLN A 94 1.13 16.25 -26.10
N LEU A 95 1.90 15.77 -25.11
CA LEU A 95 1.79 16.20 -23.73
C LEU A 95 1.87 17.73 -23.67
N ASN A 96 0.73 18.38 -23.47
CA ASN A 96 0.64 19.82 -23.30
C ASN A 96 1.51 20.22 -22.10
N SER A 97 2.15 21.39 -22.14
CA SER A 97 3.11 21.84 -21.11
C SER A 97 2.55 21.74 -19.69
N ILE A 98 1.24 21.95 -19.53
CA ILE A 98 0.53 21.84 -18.25
C ILE A 98 0.49 20.40 -17.75
N ASN A 99 0.29 19.41 -18.63
CA ASN A 99 0.25 18.00 -18.27
C ASN A 99 1.63 17.50 -17.84
N ILE A 100 2.68 18.00 -18.51
CA ILE A 100 4.08 17.73 -18.13
C ILE A 100 4.37 18.30 -16.73
N ILE A 101 3.95 19.54 -16.46
CA ILE A 101 4.13 20.15 -15.13
C ILE A 101 3.37 19.34 -14.08
N GLY A 102 2.13 18.94 -14.36
CA GLY A 102 1.34 18.06 -13.48
C GLY A 102 2.04 16.73 -13.19
N LEU A 103 2.64 16.11 -14.23
CA LEU A 103 3.41 14.89 -14.11
C LEU A 103 4.64 15.06 -13.20
N VAL A 104 5.39 16.15 -13.38
CA VAL A 104 6.59 16.47 -12.58
C VAL A 104 6.20 16.69 -11.11
N ILE A 105 5.11 17.41 -10.86
CA ILE A 105 4.59 17.62 -9.49
C ILE A 105 4.17 16.28 -8.88
N CYS A 106 3.46 15.43 -9.64
CA CYS A 106 3.03 14.12 -9.19
C CYS A 106 4.24 13.22 -8.83
N LEU A 107 5.23 13.13 -9.71
CA LEU A 107 6.51 12.43 -9.46
C LEU A 107 7.20 12.94 -8.21
N THR A 108 7.29 14.26 -8.06
CA THR A 108 7.92 14.87 -6.88
C THR A 108 7.16 14.51 -5.60
N GLY A 109 5.82 14.50 -5.63
CA GLY A 109 4.99 14.08 -4.51
C GLY A 109 5.24 12.61 -4.11
N ILE A 110 5.31 11.70 -5.08
CA ILE A 110 5.58 10.27 -4.84
C ILE A 110 6.98 10.08 -4.22
N VAL A 111 8.01 10.76 -4.76
CA VAL A 111 9.38 10.72 -4.24
C VAL A 111 9.44 11.29 -2.82
N PHE A 112 8.81 12.44 -2.58
CA PHE A 112 8.76 13.06 -1.26
C PHE A 112 8.06 12.18 -0.23
N HIS A 113 6.94 11.55 -0.61
CA HIS A 113 6.24 10.58 0.23
C HIS A 113 7.14 9.39 0.60
N CYS A 114 7.90 8.86 -0.37
CA CYS A 114 8.84 7.77 -0.15
C CYS A 114 9.95 8.16 0.86
N ILE A 115 10.52 9.36 0.72
CA ILE A 115 11.54 9.88 1.64
C ILE A 115 10.98 10.03 3.06
N LEU A 116 9.82 10.67 3.21
CA LEU A 116 9.19 10.85 4.52
C LEU A 116 8.89 9.53 5.20
N LYS A 117 8.35 8.55 4.44
CA LYS A 117 8.10 7.21 4.95
C LYS A 117 9.40 6.55 5.42
N PHE A 118 10.46 6.61 4.62
CA PHE A 118 11.75 6.03 4.97
C PHE A 118 12.34 6.63 6.26
N TYR A 119 12.27 7.95 6.42
CA TYR A 119 12.71 8.62 7.65
C TYR A 119 11.88 8.23 8.87
N ALA A 120 10.55 8.12 8.72
CA ALA A 120 9.67 7.69 9.79
C ALA A 120 10.01 6.26 10.26
N LEU A 121 10.27 5.35 9.32
CA LEU A 121 10.66 3.97 9.63
C LEU A 121 12.03 3.88 10.32
N GLN A 122 13.00 4.71 9.92
CA GLN A 122 14.30 4.76 10.60
C GLN A 122 14.19 5.27 12.03
N LYS A 123 13.36 6.30 12.27
CA LYS A 123 13.14 6.83 13.61
C LYS A 123 12.53 5.77 14.55
N GLU A 124 11.55 5.02 14.07
CA GLU A 124 10.90 3.95 14.84
C GLU A 124 11.88 2.84 15.23
N LYS A 125 12.80 2.48 14.32
CA LYS A 125 13.81 1.44 14.56
C LYS A 125 14.84 1.84 15.61
N SER A 126 15.29 3.11 15.60
CA SER A 126 16.23 3.62 16.61
C SER A 126 15.57 3.73 17.99
N THR A 127 14.32 4.19 18.07
CA THR A 127 13.60 4.27 19.35
C THR A 127 13.35 2.89 19.97
N ASN A 128 12.90 1.90 19.20
CA ASN A 128 12.69 0.55 19.74
C ASN A 128 14.01 -0.16 20.13
N GLY A 129 15.10 0.11 19.41
CA GLY A 129 16.41 -0.45 19.72
C GLY A 129 16.96 0.04 21.07
N ASP A 130 16.78 1.31 21.37
CA ASP A 130 17.25 1.93 22.61
C ASP A 130 16.44 1.47 23.83
N THR A 131 15.11 1.37 23.70
CA THR A 131 14.24 0.90 24.80
C THR A 131 14.52 -0.56 25.15
N ALA A 132 14.61 -1.45 24.16
CA ALA A 132 14.87 -2.87 24.39
C ALA A 132 16.27 -3.12 24.98
N THR A 133 17.27 -2.32 24.59
CA THR A 133 18.62 -2.40 25.16
C THR A 133 18.64 -1.92 26.61
N THR A 134 17.92 -0.84 26.91
CA THR A 134 17.83 -0.29 28.27
C THR A 134 17.13 -1.26 29.23
N GLU A 135 16.02 -1.88 28.83
CA GLU A 135 15.32 -2.87 29.67
C GLU A 135 16.19 -4.10 29.97
N ARG A 136 16.95 -4.60 28.99
CA ARG A 136 17.88 -5.73 29.20
C ARG A 136 19.01 -5.37 30.17
N LEU A 137 19.48 -4.11 30.13
CA LEU A 137 20.49 -3.63 31.08
C LEU A 137 19.91 -3.48 32.49
N LEU A 138 18.66 -3.05 32.63
CA LEU A 138 17.97 -2.96 33.93
C LEU A 138 17.70 -4.35 34.53
N LEU A 139 17.25 -5.33 33.74
CA LEU A 139 17.03 -6.70 34.22
C LEU A 139 18.34 -7.35 34.67
N ARG A 140 19.44 -7.17 33.93
CA ARG A 140 20.77 -7.63 34.37
C ARG A 140 21.22 -6.98 35.67
N ARG A 141 20.92 -5.69 35.87
CA ARG A 141 21.22 -4.96 37.10
C ARG A 141 20.41 -5.52 38.29
N LEU A 142 19.15 -5.85 38.09
CA LEU A 142 18.29 -6.45 39.12
C LEU A 142 18.76 -7.87 39.47
N GLU A 143 19.07 -8.69 38.48
CA GLU A 143 19.61 -10.04 38.69
C GLU A 143 20.92 -10.01 39.49
N SER A 144 21.82 -9.06 39.18
CA SER A 144 23.06 -8.87 39.95
C SER A 144 22.83 -8.35 41.38
N ALA A 145 21.72 -7.65 41.64
CA ALA A 145 21.38 -7.15 42.98
C ALA A 145 20.75 -8.24 43.85
N ASP A 146 19.97 -9.14 43.24
CA ASP A 146 19.41 -10.33 43.91
C ASP A 146 20.49 -11.38 44.21
N GLU A 147 21.49 -11.56 43.33
CA GLU A 147 22.62 -12.46 43.59
C GLU A 147 23.45 -12.00 44.81
N TRP A 148 23.65 -10.68 44.95
CA TRP A 148 24.35 -10.11 46.11
C TRP A 148 23.53 -10.17 47.41
N SER A 149 22.19 -10.06 47.32
CA SER A 149 21.32 -10.15 48.49
C SER A 149 21.21 -11.58 49.05
N LEU A 150 21.31 -12.60 48.18
CA LEU A 150 21.37 -14.01 48.58
C LEU A 150 22.70 -14.38 49.26
N ASP A 151 23.81 -13.76 48.89
CA ASP A 151 25.11 -14.00 49.55
C ASP A 151 25.25 -13.27 50.89
N ALA A 152 24.54 -12.15 51.06
CA ALA A 152 24.58 -11.32 52.27
C ALA A 152 23.69 -11.84 53.42
N ASP A 153 22.73 -12.74 53.17
CA ASP A 153 21.87 -13.34 54.21
C ASP A 153 22.39 -14.73 54.68
N PRO A 154 22.99 -14.83 55.89
CA PRO A 154 23.51 -16.08 56.42
C PRO A 154 22.44 -17.12 56.80
N ASN A 155 21.14 -16.77 56.80
CA ASN A 155 20.06 -17.71 57.13
C ASN A 155 19.53 -18.51 55.93
N ILE A 156 19.57 -17.98 54.71
CA ILE A 156 19.08 -18.68 53.49
C ILE A 156 20.04 -19.80 53.07
N ARG A 157 21.35 -19.63 53.29
CA ARG A 157 22.36 -20.67 53.00
C ARG A 157 22.15 -21.96 53.81
N ARG A 158 21.49 -21.89 54.97
CA ARG A 158 21.24 -23.06 55.84
C ARG A 158 20.09 -23.96 55.38
N THR A 159 19.14 -23.48 54.59
CA THR A 159 17.97 -24.27 54.17
C THR A 159 18.23 -25.09 52.90
N SER A 160 19.12 -24.66 52.00
CA SER A 160 19.51 -25.45 50.80
C SER A 160 20.46 -26.62 51.06
N LEU A 161 21.01 -26.72 52.29
CA LEU A 161 21.97 -27.74 52.70
C LEU A 161 21.35 -28.88 53.53
N ASN A 162 20.02 -28.85 53.73
CA ASN A 162 19.28 -29.83 54.54
C ASN A 162 18.27 -30.69 53.75
N ASP A 163 18.24 -30.59 52.42
CA ASP A 163 17.61 -31.53 51.49
C ASP A 163 18.70 -32.20 50.63
#